data_AF-A0AAU6CQH0-F1
#
_entry.id   AF-A0AAU6CQH0-F1
#
_cell.length_a   1.000
_cell.length_b   1.000
_cell.length_c   1.000
_cell.angle_alpha   90.00
_cell.angle_beta   90.00
_cell.angle_gamma   90.00
#
_symmetry.space_group_name_H-M   'P 1'
#
loop_
_entity.id
_entity.type
_entity.pdbx_description
1 polymer ?
#
loop_
_entity_poly.entity_id
_entity_poly.type
_entity_poly.pdbx_seq_one_letter_code
_entity_poly.pdbx_strand_id
1 'polypeptide(L)'
;MSTGQERPFPLLARARLSWLLSGLRVMPVGDEEAKAASALLIGAGLHGHKYAIDAAVAEAAVRQQHPVVMLTSGIDDMTKLCGDRVRLVAV
;
A
#
# COMPACT_ATOMS: atom_id res chain seq x y z
N MET A 1 26.64 21.12 12.71
CA MET A 1 26.00 19.81 12.93
C MET A 1 24.77 20.04 13.80
N SER A 2 23.58 20.10 13.20
CA SER A 2 22.32 20.26 13.92
C SER A 2 21.73 18.86 14.11
N THR A 3 21.67 18.41 15.36
CA THR A 3 20.99 17.18 15.75
C THR A 3 19.49 17.39 15.55
N GLY A 4 18.93 16.80 14.49
CA GLY A 4 17.49 16.76 14.27
C GLY A 4 16.83 16.01 15.42
N GLN A 5 16.17 16.75 16.31
CA GLN A 5 15.31 16.19 17.34
C GLN A 5 14.18 15.43 16.64
N GLU A 6 14.22 14.09 16.65
CA GLU A 6 13.07 13.29 16.20
C GLU A 6 11.87 13.65 17.07
N ARG A 7 10.85 14.23 16.44
CA ARG A 7 9.59 14.52 17.12
C ARG A 7 8.92 13.17 17.42
N PRO A 8 8.53 12.89 18.66
CA PRO A 8 7.84 11.65 18.98
C PRO A 8 6.56 11.57 18.14
N PHE A 9 6.45 10.50 17.34
CA PHE A 9 5.21 10.21 16.63
C PHE A 9 4.12 9.95 17.69
N PRO A 10 3.04 10.75 17.71
CA PRO A 10 2.00 10.55 18.71
C PRO A 10 1.41 9.15 18.54
N LEU A 11 1.28 8.43 19.65
CA LEU A 11 0.59 7.14 19.68
C LEU A 11 -0.80 7.32 19.08
N LEU A 12 -1.17 6.44 18.14
CA LEU A 12 -2.48 6.42 17.52
C LEU A 12 -3.56 6.30 18.61
N ALA A 13 -4.33 7.38 18.81
CA ALA A 13 -5.45 7.36 19.73
C ALA A 13 -6.49 6.34 19.24
N ARG A 14 -6.71 5.29 20.03
CA ARG A 14 -7.54 4.13 19.65
C ARG A 14 -8.96 4.53 19.22
N ALA A 15 -9.57 5.51 19.90
CA ALA A 15 -10.88 6.06 19.51
C ALA A 15 -10.85 6.76 18.14
N ARG A 16 -9.81 7.52 17.84
CA ARG A 16 -9.63 8.19 16.54
C ARG A 16 -9.43 7.16 15.42
N LEU A 17 -8.62 6.14 15.66
CA LEU A 17 -8.43 5.04 14.71
C LEU A 17 -9.75 4.31 14.43
N SER A 18 -10.52 3.96 15.47
CA SER A 18 -11.81 3.29 15.29
C SER A 18 -12.81 4.12 14.48
N TRP A 19 -12.86 5.44 14.71
CA TRP A 19 -13.71 6.34 13.92
C TRP A 19 -13.27 6.44 12.46
N LEU A 20 -11.96 6.47 12.17
CA LEU A 20 -11.47 6.45 10.80
C LEU A 20 -11.81 5.13 10.10
N LEU A 21 -11.60 3.99 10.77
CA LEU A 21 -11.86 2.67 10.20
C LEU A 21 -13.35 2.39 9.97
N SER A 22 -14.26 3.03 10.72
CA SER A 22 -15.70 2.84 10.48
C SER A 22 -16.20 3.42 9.16
N GLY A 23 -15.46 4.37 8.57
CA GLY A 23 -15.74 4.93 7.25
C GLY A 23 -15.05 4.21 6.10
N LEU A 24 -14.26 3.15 6.37
CA LEU A 24 -13.43 2.47 5.37
C LEU A 24 -13.85 1.01 5.22
N ARG A 25 -13.77 0.50 3.98
CA ARG A 25 -13.77 -0.94 3.74
C ARG A 25 -12.38 -1.49 3.98
N VAL A 26 -12.24 -2.36 4.98
CA VAL A 26 -10.99 -3.09 5.23
C VAL A 26 -10.92 -4.31 4.31
N MET A 27 -9.81 -4.45 3.59
CA MET A 27 -9.54 -5.62 2.75
C MET A 27 -8.61 -6.58 3.50
N PRO A 28 -9.03 -7.82 3.79
CA PRO A 28 -8.14 -8.81 4.39
C PRO A 28 -7.10 -9.27 3.37
N VAL A 29 -5.90 -9.58 3.86
CA VAL A 29 -4.84 -10.24 3.08
C VAL A 29 -4.75 -11.68 3.57
N GLY A 30 -5.35 -12.60 2.82
CA GLY A 30 -5.27 -14.04 3.07
C GLY A 30 -4.15 -14.70 2.26
N ASP A 31 -4.12 -16.03 2.30
CA ASP A 31 -3.08 -16.82 1.63
C ASP A 31 -3.06 -16.60 0.11
N GLU A 32 -4.22 -16.52 -0.53
CA GLU A 32 -4.33 -16.32 -1.98
C GLU A 32 -3.93 -14.90 -2.38
N GLU A 33 -4.37 -13.88 -1.62
CA GLU A 33 -3.92 -12.50 -1.82
C GLU A 33 -2.40 -12.37 -1.62
N ALA A 34 -1.84 -13.03 -0.60
CA ALA A 34 -0.39 -13.02 -0.36
C ALA A 34 0.40 -13.69 -1.50
N LYS A 35 -0.10 -14.81 -2.05
CA LYS A 35 0.52 -15.45 -3.22
C LYS A 35 0.43 -14.57 -4.46
N ALA A 36 -0.72 -13.93 -4.70
CA ALA A 36 -0.89 -13.03 -5.83
C ALA A 36 0.01 -11.78 -5.72
N ALA A 37 0.14 -11.21 -4.52
CA ALA A 37 1.11 -10.14 -4.23
C ALA A 37 2.55 -10.59 -4.49
N SER A 38 2.92 -11.81 -4.08
CA SER A 38 4.23 -12.38 -4.37
C SER A 38 4.48 -12.53 -5.87
N ALA A 39 3.46 -12.95 -6.63
CA ALA A 39 3.56 -13.03 -8.09
C ALA A 39 3.78 -11.66 -8.74
N LEU A 40 3.16 -10.58 -8.22
CA LEU A 40 3.43 -9.21 -8.67
C LEU A 40 4.88 -8.79 -8.40
N LEU A 41 5.42 -9.12 -7.22
CA LEU A 41 6.82 -8.83 -6.88
C LEU A 41 7.81 -9.53 -7.81
N ILE A 42 7.58 -10.83 -8.02
CA ILE A 42 8.41 -11.65 -8.91
C ILE A 42 8.33 -11.08 -10.34
N GLY A 43 7.13 -10.77 -10.82
CA GLY A 43 6.92 -10.18 -12.14
C GLY A 43 7.60 -8.82 -12.31
N ALA A 44 7.67 -8.01 -11.25
CA ALA A 44 8.35 -6.71 -11.26
C ALA A 44 9.86 -6.79 -10.97
N GLY A 45 10.39 -7.98 -10.63
CA GLY A 45 11.81 -8.16 -10.27
C GLY A 45 12.21 -7.46 -8.96
N LEU A 46 11.27 -7.28 -8.03
CA LEU A 46 11.46 -6.52 -6.78
C LEU A 46 11.70 -7.43 -5.58
N HIS A 47 12.53 -6.96 -4.63
CA HIS A 47 12.86 -7.73 -3.43
C HIS A 47 11.77 -7.63 -2.34
N GLY A 48 11.28 -8.78 -1.88
CA GLY A 48 10.14 -8.85 -0.96
C GLY A 48 10.32 -8.11 0.37
N HIS A 49 11.53 -8.09 0.94
CA HIS A 49 11.76 -7.44 2.24
C HIS A 49 11.55 -5.92 2.24
N LYS A 50 11.51 -5.28 1.05
CA LYS A 50 11.19 -3.85 0.92
C LYS A 50 9.79 -3.60 0.41
N TYR A 51 9.29 -4.45 -0.48
CA TYR A 51 8.06 -4.17 -1.24
C TYR A 51 6.88 -5.09 -0.89
N ALA A 52 6.99 -5.95 0.14
CA ALA A 52 5.91 -6.89 0.49
C ALA A 52 4.57 -6.21 0.77
N ILE A 53 4.57 -5.10 1.49
CA ILE A 53 3.35 -4.34 1.80
C ILE A 53 2.84 -3.65 0.53
N ASP A 54 3.72 -3.01 -0.25
CA ASP A 54 3.35 -2.36 -1.51
C ASP A 54 2.71 -3.36 -2.48
N ALA A 55 3.22 -4.58 -2.53
CA ALA A 55 2.67 -5.65 -3.36
C ALA A 55 1.30 -6.13 -2.91
N ALA A 56 1.05 -6.21 -1.59
CA ALA A 56 -0.27 -6.50 -1.07
C ALA A 56 -1.28 -5.39 -1.41
N VAL A 57 -0.85 -4.13 -1.35
CA VAL A 57 -1.66 -2.98 -1.76
C VAL A 57 -1.90 -2.99 -3.29
N ALA A 58 -0.89 -3.32 -4.07
CA ALA A 58 -0.97 -3.44 -5.53
C ALA A 58 -1.91 -4.57 -5.95
N GLU A 59 -1.82 -5.73 -5.30
CA GLU A 59 -2.73 -6.87 -5.51
C GLU A 59 -4.17 -6.45 -5.25
N ALA A 60 -4.42 -5.86 -4.08
CA ALA A 60 -5.74 -5.40 -3.69
C ALA A 60 -6.31 -4.41 -4.70
N ALA A 61 -5.50 -3.51 -5.27
CA ALA A 61 -5.93 -2.57 -6.29
C ALA A 61 -6.20 -3.25 -7.65
N VAL A 62 -5.30 -4.13 -8.11
CA VAL A 62 -5.39 -4.79 -9.42
C VAL A 62 -6.56 -5.77 -9.51
N ARG A 63 -6.94 -6.41 -8.40
CA ARG A 63 -8.07 -7.34 -8.35
C ARG A 63 -9.44 -6.66 -8.45
N GLN A 64 -9.52 -5.34 -8.24
CA GLN A 64 -10.78 -4.61 -8.26
C GLN A 64 -11.30 -4.40 -9.69
N GLN A 65 -12.62 -4.28 -9.81
CA GLN A 65 -13.25 -3.87 -11.06
C GLN A 65 -12.84 -2.42 -11.39
N HIS A 66 -12.43 -2.19 -12.63
CA HIS A 66 -11.91 -0.90 -13.07
C HIS A 66 -13.04 0.09 -13.36
N PRO A 67 -12.82 1.41 -13.16
CA PRO A 67 -11.53 2.07 -12.86
C PRO A 67 -11.17 2.12 -11.37
N VAL A 68 -9.87 2.05 -11.06
CA VAL A 68 -9.30 2.16 -9.69
C VAL A 68 -8.33 3.33 -9.61
N VAL A 69 -8.41 4.12 -8.54
CA VAL A 69 -7.49 5.23 -8.24
C VAL A 69 -6.76 4.94 -6.92
N MET A 70 -5.45 5.09 -6.90
CA MET A 70 -4.62 4.96 -5.71
C MET A 70 -3.96 6.29 -5.36
N LEU A 71 -4.21 6.76 -4.14
CA LEU A 71 -3.51 7.90 -3.56
C LEU A 71 -2.28 7.39 -2.82
N THR A 72 -1.09 7.82 -3.22
CA THR A 72 0.16 7.33 -2.61
C THR A 72 1.30 8.32 -2.77
N SER A 73 2.18 8.41 -1.77
CA SER A 73 3.46 9.11 -1.91
C SER A 73 4.52 8.24 -2.64
N GLY A 74 4.34 6.92 -2.65
CA GLY A 74 5.23 5.94 -3.27
C GLY A 74 4.92 5.70 -4.76
N ILE A 75 4.82 6.77 -5.56
CA ILE A 75 4.41 6.68 -6.98
C ILE A 75 5.32 5.75 -7.78
N ASP A 76 6.64 5.86 -7.63
CA ASP A 76 7.59 5.05 -8.40
C ASP A 76 7.45 3.56 -8.12
N ASP A 77 7.18 3.20 -6.86
CA ASP A 77 7.08 1.80 -6.45
C ASP A 77 5.74 1.21 -6.89
N MET A 78 4.65 1.96 -6.74
CA MET A 78 3.33 1.52 -7.21
C MET A 78 3.25 1.47 -8.74
N THR A 79 3.99 2.32 -9.46
CA THR A 79 4.08 2.25 -10.93
C THR A 79 4.67 0.92 -11.39
N LYS A 80 5.75 0.45 -10.75
CA LYS A 80 6.40 -0.83 -11.07
C LYS A 80 5.47 -2.03 -10.83
N LEU A 81 4.68 -1.98 -9.76
CA LEU A 81 3.81 -3.09 -9.34
C LEU A 81 2.48 -3.13 -10.08
N CYS A 82 1.83 -1.98 -10.25
CA CYS A 82 0.49 -1.90 -10.86
C CYS A 82 0.54 -1.82 -12.38
N GLY A 83 1.61 -1.26 -12.96
CA GLY A 83 1.62 -0.85 -14.37
C GLY A 83 0.48 0.12 -14.68
N ASP A 84 -0.09 0.03 -15.88
CA ASP A 84 -1.17 0.92 -16.33
C ASP A 84 -2.57 0.54 -15.83
N ARG A 85 -2.68 -0.49 -14.98
CA ARG A 85 -3.98 -1.01 -14.48
C ARG A 85 -4.62 -0.11 -13.44
N VAL A 86 -3.81 0.66 -12.70
CA VAL A 86 -4.27 1.50 -11.60
C VAL A 86 -3.87 2.93 -11.87
N ARG A 87 -4.81 3.87 -11.76
CA ARG A 87 -4.50 5.30 -11.86
C ARG A 87 -3.87 5.79 -10.57
N LEU A 88 -2.62 6.24 -10.63
CA LEU A 88 -1.89 6.73 -9.46
C LEU A 88 -2.03 8.26 -9.30
N VAL A 89 -2.15 8.73 -8.06
CA VAL A 89 -2.20 10.16 -7.70
C VAL A 89 -1.28 10.40 -6.50
N ALA A 90 -0.34 11.34 -6.66
CA ALA A 90 0.60 11.71 -5.61
C ALA A 90 -0.09 12.47 -4.46
N VAL A 91 0.32 12.18 -3.23
CA VAL A 91 -0.13 12.88 -2.01
C VAL A 91 1.03 13.19 -1.07
#